data_AF-A0A423H573-F1
#
_entry.id   AF-A0A423H573-F1
#
_cell.length_a   1.000
_cell.length_b   1.000
_cell.length_c   1.000
_cell.angle_alpha   90.00
_cell.angle_beta   90.00
_cell.angle_gamma   90.00
#
_symmetry.space_group_name_H-M   'P 1'
#
loop_
_entity.id
_entity.type
_entity.pdbx_description
1 polymer ?
#
loop_
_entity_poly.entity_id
_entity_poly.type
_entity_poly.pdbx_seq_one_letter_code
_entity_poly.pdbx_strand_id
1 'polypeptide(L)' 'MSAVKAGKNSPLADFFSNASAETKRGVFEEVISKAIASQLEVIERAEAIKKTQKSSKAPV' A
#
# COMPACT_ATOMS: atom_id res chain seq x y z
N MET A 1 -0.68 -17.11 -24.58
CA MET A 1 -0.50 -16.04 -23.57
C MET A 1 0.69 -15.20 -24.01
N SER A 2 0.45 -14.05 -24.63
CA SER A 2 1.52 -13.18 -25.12
C SER A 2 1.96 -12.27 -23.99
N ALA A 3 3.24 -12.36 -23.60
CA ALA A 3 3.85 -11.44 -22.66
C ALA A 3 3.64 -10.00 -23.18
N VAL A 4 2.91 -9.19 -22.41
CA VAL A 4 2.85 -7.75 -22.60
C VAL A 4 4.30 -7.25 -22.58
N LYS A 5 4.71 -6.56 -23.65
CA LYS A 5 6.00 -5.86 -23.74
C LYS A 5 6.05 -4.71 -22.71
N ALA A 6 6.13 -5.05 -21.43
CA ALA A 6 6.41 -4.12 -20.36
C ALA A 6 7.92 -3.89 -20.33
N GLY A 7 8.41 -2.81 -20.92
CA GLY A 7 9.85 -2.55 -20.79
C GLY A 7 10.44 -1.31 -21.43
N LYS A 8 9.76 -0.63 -22.35
CA LYS A 8 10.38 0.54 -23.02
C LYS A 8 9.51 1.79 -23.18
N ASN A 9 8.22 1.75 -22.80
CA ASN A 9 7.28 2.84 -23.06
C ASN A 9 6.41 3.22 -21.85
N SER A 10 6.77 2.81 -20.63
CA SER A 10 6.01 3.21 -19.44
C SER A 10 6.50 4.59 -18.97
N PRO A 11 5.61 5.58 -18.75
CA PRO A 11 5.95 6.86 -18.16
C PRO A 11 6.64 6.72 -16.79
N LEU A 12 6.29 5.67 -16.04
CA LEU A 12 6.98 5.36 -14.78
C LEU A 12 8.40 4.86 -15.02
N ALA A 13 8.61 4.02 -16.04
CA ALA A 13 9.95 3.57 -16.38
C ALA A 13 10.82 4.75 -16.80
N ASP A 14 10.29 5.68 -17.60
CA ASP A 14 11.01 6.89 -18.02
C ASP A 14 11.35 7.79 -16.82
N PHE A 15 10.39 8.03 -15.93
CA PHE A 15 10.60 8.78 -14.69
C PHE A 15 11.70 8.14 -13.82
N PHE A 16 11.62 6.84 -13.55
CA PHE A 16 12.61 6.16 -12.71
C PHE A 16 13.97 5.97 -13.41
N SER A 17 14.04 6.02 -14.74
CA SER A 17 15.30 6.03 -15.48
C SER A 17 16.00 7.39 -15.39
N ASN A 18 15.25 8.49 -15.44
CA ASN A 18 15.79 9.86 -15.51
C ASN A 18 15.86 10.57 -14.14
N ALA A 19 15.15 10.10 -13.12
CA ALA A 19 15.15 10.71 -11.79
C ALA A 19 16.48 10.52 -11.04
N SER A 20 16.80 11.46 -10.14
CA SER A 20 17.93 11.35 -9.22
C SER A 20 17.68 10.26 -8.17
N ALA A 21 18.74 9.73 -7.56
CA ALA A 21 18.62 8.75 -6.48
C ALA A 21 17.80 9.30 -5.30
N GLU A 22 17.96 10.58 -4.98
CA GLU A 22 17.20 11.26 -3.93
C GLU A 22 15.70 11.33 -4.24
N THR A 23 15.34 11.67 -5.47
CA THR A 23 13.93 11.69 -5.90
C THR A 23 13.31 10.30 -5.86
N LYS A 24 14.02 9.26 -6.31
CA LYS A 24 13.53 7.87 -6.23
C LYS A 24 13.30 7.44 -4.79
N ARG A 25 14.23 7.81 -3.90
CA ARG A 25 14.13 7.54 -2.47
C ARG A 25 12.92 8.24 -1.86
N GLY A 26 12.69 9.52 -2.17
CA GLY A 26 11.53 10.25 -1.68
C GLY A 26 10.20 9.62 -2.10
N VAL A 27 10.09 9.19 -3.36
CA VAL A 27 8.91 8.47 -3.84
C VAL A 27 8.71 7.15 -3.08
N PHE A 28 9.78 6.39 -2.86
CA PHE A 28 9.73 5.12 -2.13
C PHE A 28 9.30 5.32 -0.66
N GLU A 29 9.87 6.31 0.02
CA GLU A 29 9.52 6.64 1.41
C GLU A 29 8.06 7.09 1.55
N GLU A 30 7.56 7.89 0.61
CA GLU A 30 6.16 8.32 0.61
C GLU A 30 5.21 7.12 0.42
N VAL A 31 5.50 6.26 -0.55
CA VAL A 31 4.68 5.08 -0.85
C VAL A 31 4.66 4.11 0.33
N ILE A 32 5.81 3.84 0.94
CA ILE A 32 5.88 2.98 2.13
C ILE A 32 5.10 3.57 3.28
N SER A 33 5.25 4.86 3.56
CA SER A 33 4.54 5.53 4.66
C SER A 33 3.02 5.43 4.48
N LYS A 34 2.53 5.66 3.25
CA LYS A 34 1.10 5.49 2.92
C LYS A 34 0.63 4.05 3.04
N ALA A 35 1.44 3.08 2.59
CA ALA A 35 1.11 1.68 2.69
C ALA A 35 1.00 1.22 4.16
N ILE A 36 1.94 1.64 5.01
CA ILE A 36 1.90 1.35 6.46
C ILE A 36 0.63 1.94 7.08
N ALA A 37 0.35 3.22 6.82
CA ALA A 37 -0.85 3.88 7.35
C ALA A 37 -2.14 3.16 6.94
N SER A 38 -2.26 2.77 5.67
CA SER A 38 -3.41 2.03 5.17
C SER A 38 -3.55 0.65 5.83
N GLN A 39 -2.45 -0.08 6.03
CA GLN A 39 -2.47 -1.37 6.72
C GLN A 39 -2.88 -1.23 8.19
N LEU A 40 -2.40 -0.20 8.87
CA LEU A 40 -2.79 0.09 10.25
C LEU A 40 -4.29 0.44 10.36
N GLU A 41 -4.83 1.23 9.44
CA GLU A 41 -6.27 1.54 9.39
C GLU A 41 -7.12 0.26 9.23
N VAL A 42 -6.67 -0.66 8.36
CA VAL A 42 -7.35 -1.95 8.18
C VAL A 42 -7.31 -2.78 9.47
N ILE A 43 -6.17 -2.81 10.16
CA ILE A 43 -6.03 -3.51 11.44
C ILE A 43 -6.96 -2.89 12.49
N GLU A 44 -6.96 -1.57 12.64
CA GLU A 44 -7.80 -0.86 13.59
C GLU A 44 -9.29 -1.15 13.36
N ARG A 45 -9.73 -1.11 12.10
CA ARG A 45 -11.11 -1.47 11.73
C ARG A 45 -11.43 -2.93 12.04
N ALA A 46 -10.51 -3.85 11.76
CA ALA A 46 -10.69 -5.26 12.09
C ALA A 46 -10.78 -5.47 13.62
N GLU A 47 -9.97 -4.76 14.41
CA GLU A 47 -10.05 -4.81 15.87
C GLU A 47 -11.35 -4.24 16.42
N ALA A 48 -11.86 -3.14 15.85
CA ALA A 48 -13.15 -2.58 16.22
C ALA A 48 -14.30 -3.57 15.92
N ILE A 49 -14.27 -4.24 14.76
CA ILE A 49 -15.22 -5.29 14.42
C ILE A 49 -15.11 -6.46 15.41
N LYS A 50 -13.89 -6.89 15.75
CA LYS A 50 -13.68 -7.98 16.72
C LYS A 50 -14.22 -7.63 18.11
N LYS A 51 -14.03 -6.39 18.57
CA LYS A 51 -14.55 -5.92 19.87
C LYS A 51 -16.08 -5.87 19.89
N THR A 52 -16.70 -5.37 18.82
CA THR A 52 -18.16 -5.29 18.69
C THR A 52 -18.81 -6.67 18.56
N GLN A 53 -18.18 -7.62 17.85
CA GLN A 53 -18.64 -9.00 17.80
C GLN A 53 -18.44 -9.75 19.12
N LYS A 54 -17.41 -9.40 19.91
CA LYS A 54 -17.20 -9.97 21.25
C LYS A 54 -18.24 -9.46 22.24
N SER A 55 -18.67 -8.21 22.13
CA SER A 55 -19.75 -7.66 22.96
C SER A 55 -21.15 -8.19 22.58
N SER A 56 -21.38 -8.57 21.31
CA SER A 56 -22.66 -9.15 20.87
C SER A 56 -22.80 -10.65 21.16
N LYS A 57 -21.74 -11.31 21.63
CA LYS A 57 -21.73 -12.76 21.92
C LYS A 57 -21.62 -13.07 23.43
N ALA A 58 -21.84 -12.07 24.30
CA ALA A 58 -22.00 -12.31 25.72
C ALA A 58 -23.28 -13.15 25.94
N PRO A 59 -23.18 -14.38 26.48
CA PRO A 59 -24.35 -15.21 26.74
C PRO A 59 -25.15 -14.61 27.91
N VAL A 60 -26.47 -14.52 27.72
CA VAL A 60 -27.47 -14.42 28.79
C VAL A 60 -27.50 -15.73 29.55
#